data_AF-A0A973IZ82-F1
#
_entry.id   AF-A0A973IZ82-F1
#
_cell.length_a   1.000
_cell.length_b   1.000
_cell.length_c   1.000
_cell.angle_alpha   90.00
_cell.angle_beta   90.00
_cell.angle_gamma   90.00
#
_symmetry.space_group_name_H-M   'P 1'
#
loop_
_entity.id
_entity.type
_entity.pdbx_description
1 polymer ?
#
loop_
_entity_poly.entity_id
_entity_poly.type
_entity_poly.pdbx_seq_one_letter_code
_entity_poly.pdbx_strand_id
1 'polypeptide(L)' 'MELSKLISQKVVILREREQKEVLDFVEFLLQKTAQETAQKETDNWNRFSLTQAMAGIENDNLPEYTEADLKQRWK' A
#
# COMPACT_ATOMS: atom_id res chain seq x y z
N MET A 1 4.77 8.62 31.23
CA MET A 1 5.65 9.56 30.51
C MET A 1 5.41 9.35 29.03
N GLU A 2 5.05 10.39 28.29
CA GLU A 2 4.88 10.32 26.83
C GLU A 2 6.24 10.06 26.16
N LEU A 3 6.32 9.04 25.29
CA LEU A 3 7.55 8.64 24.61
C LEU A 3 8.15 9.78 23.77
N SER A 4 7.29 10.60 23.17
CA SER A 4 7.66 11.83 22.43
C SER A 4 8.46 12.82 23.28
N LYS A 5 8.10 12.96 24.55
CA LYS A 5 8.80 13.83 25.50
C LYS A 5 10.18 13.31 25.83
N LEU A 6 10.33 11.98 25.96
CA LEU A 6 11.63 11.35 26.19
C LEU A 6 12.56 11.53 24.97
N ILE A 7 12.04 11.32 23.76
CA ILE A 7 12.78 11.54 22.51
C ILE A 7 13.27 12.99 22.45
N SER A 8 12.38 13.96 22.69
CA SER A 8 12.73 15.39 22.66
C SER A 8 13.86 15.72 23.65
N GLN A 9 13.80 15.18 24.87
CA GLN A 9 14.86 15.37 25.86
C GLN A 9 16.21 14.79 25.42
N LYS A 10 16.22 13.67 24.69
CA LYS A 10 17.45 13.03 24.20
C LYS A 10 18.02 13.76 22.99
N VAL A 11 17.17 14.22 22.07
CA VAL A 11 17.58 14.94 20.85
C VAL A 11 18.30 16.24 21.19
N VAL A 12 17.82 16.99 22.19
CA VAL A 12 18.44 18.26 22.62
C VAL A 12 19.89 18.09 23.12
N ILE A 13 20.26 16.89 23.59
CA ILE A 13 21.62 16.61 24.09
C ILE A 13 22.61 16.34 22.95
N LEU A 14 22.11 15.94 21.77
CA LEU A 14 22.93 15.65 20.59
C LEU A 14 23.48 16.94 19.97
N ARG A 15 24.55 16.85 19.16
CA ARG A 15 25.00 18.00 18.38
C ARG A 15 24.11 18.15 17.15
N GLU A 16 24.17 19.32 16.52
CA GLU A 16 23.29 19.69 15.41
C GLU A 16 23.33 18.68 14.24
N ARG A 17 24.51 18.12 13.95
CA ARG A 17 24.66 17.09 12.90
C ARG A 17 23.81 15.85 13.19
N GLU A 18 23.91 15.33 14.41
CA GLU A 18 23.15 14.15 14.82
C GLU A 18 21.66 14.48 15.03
N GLN A 19 21.32 15.71 15.46
CA GLN A 19 19.93 16.17 15.49
C GLN A 19 19.29 16.19 14.10
N LYS A 20 20.05 16.63 13.09
CA LYS A 20 19.60 16.61 11.69
C LYS A 20 19.35 15.19 11.19
N GLU A 21 20.24 14.25 11.50
CA GLU A 21 20.05 12.84 11.14
C GLU A 21 18.78 12.24 11.79
N VAL A 22 18.49 12.61 13.04
CA VAL A 22 17.23 12.22 13.69
C VAL A 22 16.02 12.84 12.98
N LEU A 23 16.10 14.11 12.59
CA LEU A 23 15.03 14.77 11.83
C LEU A 23 14.77 14.07 10.50
N ASP A 24 15.82 13.82 9.72
CA ASP A 24 15.74 13.12 8.44
C ASP A 24 15.09 11.72 8.60
N PHE A 25 15.43 11.01 9.68
CA PHE A 25 14.84 9.71 9.98
C PHE A 25 13.35 9.79 10.36
N VAL A 26 12.96 10.80 11.15
CA VAL A 26 11.55 11.03 11.48
C VAL A 26 10.73 11.36 10.23
N GLU A 27 11.25 12.20 9.34
CA GLU A 27 10.62 12.51 8.05
C GLU A 27 10.44 11.27 7.19
N PHE A 28 11.47 10.42 7.11
CA PHE A 28 11.39 9.13 6.43
C PHE A 28 10.28 8.24 7.01
N LEU A 29 10.17 8.13 8.33
CA LEU A 29 9.12 7.32 8.97
C LEU A 29 7.71 7.85 8.68
N LEU A 30 7.53 9.18 8.68
CA LEU A 30 6.27 9.81 8.31
C LEU A 30 5.88 9.49 6.85
N GLN A 31 6.83 9.59 5.92
CA GLN A 31 6.59 9.26 4.52
C GLN A 31 6.29 7.77 4.33
N LYS A 32 7.08 6.90 4.97
CA LYS A 32 6.92 5.44 4.90
C LYS A 32 5.54 5.02 5.41
N THR A 33 5.11 5.52 6.56
CA THR A 33 3.80 5.18 7.14
C THR A 33 2.63 5.70 6.30
N ALA A 34 2.75 6.87 5.68
CA ALA A 34 1.77 7.36 4.72
C ALA A 34 1.68 6.44 3.49
N GLN A 35 2.81 6.02 2.95
CA GLN A 35 2.87 5.10 1.80
C GLN A 35 2.29 3.72 2.13
N GLU A 36 2.63 3.15 3.29
CA GLU A 36 2.07 1.86 3.74
C GLU A 36 0.56 1.92 3.90
N THR A 37 0.02 3.03 4.39
CA THR A 37 -1.43 3.25 4.49
C THR A 37 -2.08 3.29 3.11
N ALA A 38 -1.51 4.05 2.18
CA ALA A 38 -1.98 4.12 0.80
C ALA A 38 -1.91 2.77 0.07
N GLN A 39 -0.85 1.99 0.32
CA GLN A 39 -0.71 0.65 -0.24
C GLN A 39 -1.79 -0.30 0.30
N LYS A 40 -2.05 -0.28 1.62
CA LYS A 40 -3.11 -1.09 2.23
C LYS A 40 -4.49 -0.74 1.69
N GLU A 41 -4.76 0.54 1.44
CA GLU A 41 -6.01 0.99 0.81
C GLU A 41 -6.14 0.44 -0.60
N THR A 42 -5.07 0.52 -1.39
CA THR A 42 -5.01 -0.04 -2.74
C THR A 42 -5.25 -1.55 -2.74
N ASP A 43 -4.61 -2.29 -1.84
CA ASP A 43 -4.78 -3.74 -1.73
C ASP A 43 -6.22 -4.11 -1.35
N ASN A 44 -6.83 -3.36 -0.43
CA ASN A 44 -8.22 -3.55 -0.06
C ASN A 44 -9.16 -3.25 -1.23
N TRP A 45 -8.90 -2.18 -1.99
CA TRP A 45 -9.67 -1.82 -3.17
C TRP A 45 -9.56 -2.88 -4.27
N ASN A 46 -8.36 -3.40 -4.52
CA ASN A 46 -8.12 -4.48 -5.47
C ASN A 46 -8.89 -5.74 -5.09
N ARG A 47 -8.82 -6.14 -3.81
CA ARG A 47 -9.57 -7.30 -3.31
C ARG A 47 -11.08 -7.10 -3.48
N PHE A 48 -11.60 -5.94 -3.08
CA PHE A 48 -13.02 -5.62 -3.22
C PHE A 48 -13.46 -5.64 -4.68
N SER A 49 -12.73 -4.96 -5.56
CA SER A 49 -13.03 -4.85 -6.99
C SER A 49 -13.06 -6.23 -7.66
N LEU A 50 -12.08 -7.09 -7.34
CA LEU A 50 -12.04 -8.46 -7.86
C LEU A 50 -13.24 -9.28 -7.36
N THR A 51 -13.53 -9.24 -6.05
CA THR A 51 -14.69 -9.93 -5.49
C THR A 51 -16.00 -9.47 -6.15
N GLN A 52 -16.17 -8.17 -6.38
CA GLN A 52 -17.35 -7.64 -7.09
C GLN A 52 -17.40 -8.05 -8.56
N ALA A 53 -16.26 -8.09 -9.26
CA ALA A 53 -16.21 -8.52 -10.66
C ALA A 53 -16.51 -10.02 -10.83
N MET A 54 -16.12 -10.85 -9.86
CA MET A 54 -16.39 -12.29 -9.86
C MET A 54 -17.79 -12.64 -9.34
N ALA A 55 -18.41 -11.74 -8.57
CA ALA A 55 -19.76 -11.94 -8.06
C ALA A 55 -20.75 -12.06 -9.23
N GLY A 56 -21.48 -13.18 -9.27
CA GLY A 56 -22.41 -13.52 -10.36
C GLY A 56 -21.85 -14.51 -11.38
N ILE A 57 -20.52 -14.61 -11.52
CA ILE A 57 -19.87 -15.56 -12.43
C ILE A 57 -19.81 -16.97 -11.84
N GLU A 58 -19.84 -17.12 -10.52
CA GLU A 58 -19.68 -18.41 -9.82
C GLU A 58 -20.76 -19.46 -10.16
N ASN A 59 -21.96 -19.04 -10.57
CA ASN A 59 -23.06 -19.93 -10.97
C ASN A 59 -23.46 -19.77 -12.44
N ASP A 60 -22.75 -18.94 -13.20
CA ASP A 60 -23.01 -18.79 -14.63
C ASP A 60 -22.37 -19.98 -15.37
N ASN A 61 -23.17 -20.69 -16.16
CA ASN A 61 -22.68 -21.66 -17.16
C ASN A 61 -21.98 -20.88 -18.28
N LEU A 62 -20.82 -20.33 -17.97
CA LEU A 62 -19.97 -19.68 -18.95
C LEU A 62 -19.54 -20.73 -19.99
N PRO A 63 -19.54 -20.38 -21.28
CA PRO A 63 -19.02 -21.28 -22.31
C PRO A 63 -17.54 -21.59 -22.03
N GLU A 64 -17.13 -22.84 -22.25
CA GLU A 64 -15.72 -23.21 -22.18
C GLU A 64 -14.93 -22.39 -23.21
N TYR A 65 -13.90 -21.70 -22.74
CA TYR A 65 -12.92 -21.09 -23.64
C TYR A 65 -12.18 -22.20 -24.40
N THR A 66 -12.11 -22.04 -25.72
CA THR A 66 -11.46 -23.00 -26.62
C THR A 66 -10.23 -22.38 -27.29
N GLU A 67 -9.36 -23.21 -27.87
CA GLU A 67 -8.20 -22.73 -28.64
C GLU A 67 -8.58 -21.82 -29.81
N ALA A 68 -9.83 -21.90 -30.29
CA ALA A 68 -10.34 -21.03 -31.35
C ALA A 68 -10.48 -19.57 -30.88
N ASP A 69 -10.75 -19.35 -29.59
CA ASP A 69 -10.95 -18.02 -29.00
C ASP A 69 -9.63 -17.25 -28.81
N LEU A 70 -8.50 -17.97 -28.81
CA LEU A 70 -7.16 -17.38 -28.73
C LEU A 70 -6.75 -16.65 -30.03
N LYS A 71 -7.45 -16.89 -31.14
CA LYS A 71 -7.11 -16.29 -32.45
C LYS A 71 -7.91 -15.02 -32.67
N GLN A 72 -7.23 -13.86 -32.68
CA GLN A 72 -7.84 -12.59 -33.08
C GLN A 72 -8.32 -12.65 -34.53
N ARG A 73 -9.59 -12.32 -34.74
CA ARG A 73 -10.18 -12.14 -36.06
C ARG A 73 -10.50 -10.66 -36.25
N TRP A 74 -9.87 -10.05 -37.25
CA TRP A 74 -10.15 -8.68 -37.65
C TRP A 74 -11.27 -8.69 -38.71
N LYS A 75 -12.20 -7.74 -38.60
CA LYS A 75 -13.20 -7.44 -39.65
C LYS A 75 -12.84 -6.13 -40.32
#